data_AF-A0A316DQA8-F1
#
_entry.id   AF-A0A316DQA8-F1
#
_cell.length_a   1.000
_cell.length_b   1.000
_cell.length_c   1.000
_cell.angle_alpha   90.00
_cell.angle_beta   90.00
_cell.angle_gamma   90.00
#
_symmetry.space_group_name_H-M   'P 1'
#
loop_
_entity.id
_entity.type
_entity.pdbx_description
1 polymer ?
#
loop_
_entity_poly.entity_id
_entity_poly.type
_entity_poly.pdbx_seq_one_letter_code
_entity_poly.pdbx_strand_id
1 'polypeptide(L)' 'MFSIISLFQEIDINEKIKEAPDNSYEIGVFIGSMLPFVTLVIIAYLLFRYNKNRKNKN' A
#
# COMPACT_ATOMS: atom_id res chain seq x y z
N MET A 1 6.27 -18.39 4.96
CA MET A 1 4.82 -18.09 5.01
C MET A 1 4.67 -16.59 5.20
N PHE A 2 4.03 -15.90 4.26
CA PHE A 2 3.75 -14.46 4.38
C PHE A 2 2.50 -14.31 5.27
N SER A 3 2.70 -13.93 6.53
CA SER A 3 1.60 -13.81 7.49
C SER A 3 0.91 -12.46 7.31
N ILE A 4 -0.42 -12.45 7.15
CA ILE A 4 -1.24 -11.23 7.01
C ILE A 4 -1.00 -10.23 8.16
N ILE A 5 -0.56 -10.72 9.33
CA ILE A 5 -0.19 -9.93 10.49
C ILE A 5 0.97 -8.97 10.20
N SER A 6 1.88 -9.28 9.27
CA SER A 6 2.99 -8.37 8.91
C SER A 6 2.52 -7.07 8.25
N LEU A 7 1.28 -7.03 7.74
CA LEU A 7 0.67 -5.82 7.17
C LEU A 7 0.11 -4.87 8.24
N PHE A 8 -0.08 -5.38 9.47
CA PHE A 8 -0.65 -4.64 10.61
C PHE A 8 0.37 -4.40 11.73
N GLN A 9 1.64 -4.69 11.51
CA GLN A 9 2.67 -4.32 12.49
C GLN A 9 2.76 -2.80 12.57
N GLU A 10 2.66 -2.27 13.79
CA GLU A 10 2.92 -0.87 14.08
C GLU A 10 4.41 -0.62 13.83
N ILE A 11 4.71 0.01 12.69
CA ILE A 11 6.06 0.38 12.31
C ILE A 11 6.22 1.84 12.72
N ASP A 12 7.16 2.15 13.63
CA ASP A 12 7.48 3.56 13.91
C ASP A 12 8.23 4.14 12.70
N ILE A 13 7.45 4.73 11.79
CA ILE A 13 7.95 5.37 10.58
C ILE A 13 8.86 6.56 10.95
N ASN A 14 8.58 7.24 12.07
CA ASN A 14 9.40 8.38 12.50
C ASN A 14 10.78 7.93 12.96
N GLU A 15 10.87 6.80 13.65
CA GLU A 15 12.14 6.19 14.03
C GLU A 15 12.93 5.77 12.78
N LYS A 16 12.27 5.13 11.80
CA LYS A 16 12.90 4.75 10.53
C LYS A 16 13.39 5.94 9.69
N ILE A 17 12.68 7.06 9.71
CA ILE A 17 13.10 8.28 9.01
C ILE A 17 14.28 8.93 9.75
N LYS A 18 14.27 8.96 11.08
CA LYS A 18 15.38 9.52 11.89
C LYS A 18 16.67 8.72 11.76
N GLU A 19 16.57 7.40 11.62
CA GLU A 19 17.70 6.49 11.43
C GLU A 19 18.08 6.31 9.95
N ALA A 20 17.47 7.08 9.04
CA ALA A 20 17.75 6.96 7.61
C ALA A 20 19.22 7.30 7.32
N PRO A 21 19.99 6.40 6.68
CA PRO A 21 21.39 6.65 6.34
C PRO A 21 21.56 7.68 5.23
N ASP A 22 20.52 7.87 4.40
CA ASP A 22 20.49 8.84 3.31
C ASP A 22 19.04 9.24 2.95
N ASN A 23 18.92 10.28 2.13
CA ASN A 23 17.63 10.78 1.66
C ASN A 23 16.87 9.76 0.80
N SER A 24 17.55 8.83 0.13
CA SER A 24 16.92 7.84 -0.73
C SER A 24 16.16 6.79 0.07
N TYR A 25 16.71 6.40 1.23
CA TYR A 25 16.07 5.50 2.18
C TYR A 25 14.83 6.14 2.80
N GLU A 26 14.89 7.41 3.20
CA GLU A 26 13.72 8.16 3.71
C GLU A 26 12.58 8.18 2.68
N ILE A 27 12.89 8.50 1.42
CA ILE A 27 11.92 8.48 0.32
C ILE A 27 11.34 7.07 0.13
N GLY A 28 12.17 6.04 0.22
CA GLY A 28 11.73 4.65 0.16
C GLY A 28 10.76 4.27 1.28
N VAL A 29 11.06 4.68 2.52
CA VAL A 29 10.18 4.47 3.69
C VAL A 29 8.86 5.22 3.52
N PHE A 30 8.91 6.48 3.09
CA PHE A 30 7.72 7.30 2.85
C PHE A 30 6.82 6.69 1.77
N ILE A 31 7.37 6.34 0.60
CA ILE A 31 6.61 5.69 -0.47
C ILE A 31 6.09 4.32 -0.01
N GLY A 32 6.92 3.55 0.70
CA GLY A 32 6.54 2.25 1.25
C GLY A 32 5.33 2.32 2.18
N SER A 33 5.25 3.36 3.01
CA SER A 33 4.11 3.59 3.92
C SER A 33 2.80 3.90 3.20
N MET A 34 2.85 4.39 1.95
CA MET A 34 1.68 4.66 1.12
C MET A 34 1.18 3.43 0.35
N LEU A 35 2.00 2.37 0.22
CA LEU A 35 1.63 1.15 -0.52
C LEU A 35 0.32 0.48 -0.05
N PRO A 36 0.02 0.38 1.25
CA PRO A 36 -1.26 -0.18 1.71
C PRO A 36 -2.46 0.58 1.14
N PHE A 37 -2.39 1.92 1.12
CA PHE A 37 -3.45 2.76 0.56
C PHE A 37 -3.58 2.60 -0.95
N VAL A 38 -2.45 2.65 -1.69
CA VAL A 38 -2.44 2.44 -3.15
C VAL A 38 -3.01 1.07 -3.52
N THR A 39 -2.70 0.04 -2.72
CA THR A 39 -3.24 -1.31 -2.91
C THR A 39 -4.76 -1.33 -2.81
N LEU A 40 -5.35 -0.65 -1.82
CA LEU A 40 -6.80 -0.52 -1.69
C LEU A 40 -7.44 0.20 -2.88
N VAL A 41 -6.80 1.27 -3.38
CA VAL A 41 -7.27 2.01 -4.57
C VAL A 41 -7.28 1.11 -5.82
N ILE A 42 -6.23 0.31 -6.02
CA ILE A 42 -6.16 -0.66 -7.12
C ILE A 42 -7.28 -1.69 -7.01
N ILE A 43 -7.48 -2.26 -5.81
CA ILE A 43 -8.57 -3.22 -5.57
C ILE A 43 -9.93 -2.59 -5.88
N ALA A 44 -10.18 -1.37 -5.40
CA ALA A 44 -11.42 -0.65 -5.68
C ALA A 44 -11.63 -0.41 -7.18
N TYR A 45 -10.58 -0.02 -7.91
CA TYR A 45 -10.64 0.14 -9.36
C TYR A 45 -10.95 -1.18 -10.09
N LEU A 46 -10.32 -2.28 -9.68
CA LEU A 46 -10.57 -3.60 -10.24
C LEU A 46 -12.02 -4.05 -10.00
N LEU A 47 -12.54 -3.86 -8.78
CA LEU A 47 -13.93 -4.16 -8.43
C LEU A 47 -14.91 -3.30 -9.26
N PHE A 48 -14.64 -2.01 -9.39
CA PHE A 48 -15.44 -1.11 -10.23
C PHE A 48 -15.45 -1.57 -11.69
N ARG A 49 -14.27 -1.87 -12.26
CA ARG A 49 -14.14 -2.31 -13.66
C ARG A 49 -14.85 -3.64 -13.89
N TYR A 50 -14.70 -4.58 -12.97
CA TYR A 50 -15.38 -5.88 -13.04
C TYR A 50 -16.90 -5.73 -13.02
N ASN A 51 -17.43 -4.94 -12.10
CA ASN A 51 -18.88 -4.72 -11.96
C ASN A 51 -19.45 -3.91 -13.13
N LYS A 52 -18.71 -2.92 -13.63
CA LYS A 52 -19.11 -2.14 -14.81
C LYS A 52 -19.21 -3.00 -16.06
N ASN A 53 -18.28 -3.92 -16.27
CA ASN A 53 -18.31 -4.84 -17.41
C ASN A 53 -19.44 -5.88 -17.33
N ARG A 54 -19.95 -6.18 -16.12
CA ARG A 54 -21.11 -7.05 -15.92
C ARG A 54 -22.44 -6.34 -16.21
N LYS A 55 -22.57 -5.05 -15.88
CA LYS A 55 -23.77 -4.26 -16.26
C LYS A 55 -23.93 -4.07 -17.77
N ASN A 56 -22.84 -4.04 -18.53
CA ASN A 56 -22.87 -3.88 -19.99
C ASN A 56 -23.14 -5.19 -20.76
N LYS A 57 -23.31 -6.32 -20.06
CA LYS A 57 -23.51 -7.64 -20.68
C LYS A 57 -24.94 -8.18 -20.50
N ASN A 58 -25.84 -7.36 -19.95
CA ASN A 58 -27.28 -7.60 -19.82
C ASN A 58 -28.05 -6.55 -20.61
#